data_AF-A0A3G1KYU7-F1
#
_entry.id   AF-A0A3G1KYU7-F1
#
_cell.length_a   1.000
_cell.length_b   1.000
_cell.length_c   1.000
_cell.angle_alpha   90.00
_cell.angle_beta   90.00
_cell.angle_gamma   90.00
#
_symmetry.space_group_name_H-M   'P 1'
#
loop_
_entity.id
_entity.type
_entity.pdbx_description
1 polymer ?
#
loop_
_entity_poly.entity_id
_entity_poly.type
_entity_poly.pdbx_seq_one_letter_code
_entity_poly.pdbx_strand_id
1 'polypeptide(L)'
;MLLTIRLDGKEVTTIEGLRNDQKINEIQKAFVDVGAIQCGYCTPGMIMSAKELLDKNPVPSLQEAKESITGNLCRCTGYEKIVEAILLASKILIQNQKEIS
;
A
#
# COMPACT_ATOMS: atom_id res chain seq x y z
N MET A 1 15.75 -10.76 1.58
CA MET A 1 16.90 -9.95 1.11
C MET A 1 17.28 -10.43 -0.29
N LEU A 2 17.54 -9.52 -1.23
CA LEU A 2 17.84 -9.80 -2.63
C LEU A 2 19.21 -9.21 -2.99
N LEU A 3 19.98 -9.93 -3.80
CA LEU A 3 21.23 -9.41 -4.37
C LEU A 3 20.92 -8.64 -5.65
N THR A 4 21.57 -7.50 -5.85
CA THR A 4 21.39 -6.65 -7.05
C THR A 4 21.61 -7.42 -8.35
N ILE A 5 22.58 -8.33 -8.39
CA ILE A 5 22.86 -9.19 -9.56
C ILE A 5 21.68 -10.09 -9.95
N ARG A 6 20.76 -10.40 -9.01
CA ARG A 6 19.56 -11.20 -9.30
C ARG A 6 18.43 -10.37 -9.94
N LEU A 7 18.58 -9.05 -9.99
CA LEU A 7 17.61 -8.12 -10.55
C LEU A 7 17.97 -7.70 -11.98
N ASP A 8 19.01 -8.28 -12.58
CA ASP A 8 19.37 -7.98 -13.97
C ASP A 8 18.18 -8.25 -14.92
N GLY A 9 17.86 -7.26 -15.76
CA GLY A 9 16.70 -7.28 -16.66
C GLY A 9 15.32 -7.28 -15.98
N LYS A 10 15.22 -7.02 -14.66
CA LYS A 10 13.93 -6.94 -13.93
C LYS A 10 13.49 -5.49 -13.76
N GLU A 11 12.17 -5.28 -13.79
CA GLU A 11 11.56 -4.02 -13.39
C GLU A 11 11.39 -3.97 -11.87
N VAL A 12 11.82 -2.87 -11.25
CA VAL A 12 11.73 -2.65 -9.79
C VAL A 12 10.97 -1.37 -9.53
N THR A 13 9.86 -1.47 -8.81
CA THR A 13 9.06 -0.32 -8.38
C THR A 13 9.31 -0.03 -6.90
N THR A 14 9.56 1.24 -6.58
CA THR A 14 9.66 1.75 -5.21
C THR A 14 8.47 2.65 -4.88
N ILE A 15 8.40 3.14 -3.64
CA ILE A 15 7.33 4.04 -3.20
C ILE A 15 7.22 5.31 -4.05
N GLU A 16 8.35 5.83 -4.54
CA GLU A 16 8.41 7.00 -5.40
C GLU A 16 7.78 6.73 -6.77
N GLY A 17 7.92 5.50 -7.26
CA GLY A 17 7.34 5.05 -8.53
C GLY A 17 5.83 4.88 -8.52
N LEU A 18 5.17 5.01 -7.36
CA LEU A 18 3.72 4.93 -7.26
C LEU A 18 3.00 6.25 -7.57
N ARG A 19 3.71 7.36 -7.70
CA ARG A 19 3.12 8.66 -8.01
C ARG A 19 2.72 8.72 -9.48
N ASN A 20 1.55 9.29 -9.77
CA ASN A 20 1.14 9.64 -11.13
C ASN A 20 1.01 11.16 -11.26
N ASP A 21 1.62 11.77 -12.26
CA ASP A 21 1.56 13.22 -12.53
C ASP A 21 1.79 14.10 -11.28
N GLN A 22 2.82 13.76 -10.49
CA GLN A 22 3.17 14.39 -9.20
C GLN A 22 2.12 14.25 -8.08
N LYS A 23 0.98 13.60 -8.32
CA LYS A 23 -0.03 13.28 -7.31
C LYS A 23 0.28 11.95 -6.63
N ILE A 24 -0.11 11.85 -5.37
CA ILE A 24 -0.11 10.58 -4.64
C ILE A 24 -1.22 9.69 -5.18
N ASN A 25 -0.99 8.38 -5.24
CA ASN A 25 -2.00 7.44 -5.69
C ASN A 25 -3.08 7.18 -4.61
N GLU A 26 -4.09 6.41 -4.98
CA GLU A 26 -5.25 6.07 -4.14
C GLU A 26 -4.84 5.41 -2.82
N ILE A 27 -3.82 4.54 -2.85
CA ILE A 27 -3.30 3.85 -1.67
C ILE A 27 -2.61 4.85 -0.73
N GLN A 28 -1.72 5.68 -1.27
CA GLN A 28 -1.02 6.72 -0.50
C GLN A 28 -2.02 7.72 0.09
N LYS A 29 -3.04 8.12 -0.68
CA LYS A 29 -4.11 9.00 -0.22
C LYS A 29 -4.89 8.38 0.94
N ALA A 30 -5.29 7.10 0.83
CA ALA A 30 -6.00 6.41 1.91
C ALA A 30 -5.18 6.38 3.22
N PHE A 31 -3.86 6.17 3.14
CA PHE A 31 -2.97 6.21 4.31
C PHE A 31 -2.94 7.60 4.97
N VAL A 32 -2.97 8.66 4.17
CA VAL A 32 -3.04 10.05 4.67
C VAL A 32 -4.41 10.32 5.31
N ASP A 33 -5.49 9.98 4.60
CA ASP A 33 -6.87 10.31 4.99
C ASP A 33 -7.27 9.70 6.34
N VAL A 34 -6.81 8.48 6.65
CA VAL A 34 -7.14 7.81 7.93
C VAL A 34 -6.10 8.04 9.03
N GLY A 35 -5.04 8.81 8.75
CA GLY A 35 -3.96 9.06 9.72
C GLY A 35 -3.11 7.83 10.01
N ALA A 36 -2.83 6.99 9.02
CA ALA A 36 -2.01 5.78 9.15
C ALA A 36 -0.49 6.06 9.22
N ILE A 37 -0.09 7.32 9.38
CA ILE A 37 1.30 7.79 9.33
C ILE A 37 1.60 8.66 10.56
N GLN A 38 2.69 8.37 11.25
CA GLN A 38 3.27 9.24 12.29
C GLN A 38 4.71 9.61 11.92
N CYS A 39 5.71 8.84 12.37
CA CYS A 39 7.12 9.11 12.04
C CYS A 39 7.45 8.87 10.56
N GLY A 40 6.61 8.12 9.83
CA GLY A 40 6.77 7.87 8.39
C GLY A 40 7.77 6.79 7.99
N TYR A 41 8.62 6.31 8.91
CA TYR A 41 9.74 5.43 8.55
C TYR A 41 9.31 4.09 7.92
N CYS A 42 8.26 3.45 8.47
CA CYS A 42 7.75 2.19 7.94
C CYS A 42 6.78 2.36 6.74
N THR A 43 6.34 3.60 6.47
CA THR A 43 5.26 3.89 5.53
C THR A 43 5.56 3.40 4.10
N PRO A 44 6.78 3.55 3.54
CA PRO A 44 7.10 3.00 2.23
C PRO A 44 6.83 1.49 2.12
N GLY A 45 7.33 0.70 3.07
CA GLY A 45 7.15 -0.76 3.08
C GLY A 45 5.69 -1.15 3.25
N MET A 46 4.97 -0.49 4.16
CA MET A 46 3.53 -0.72 4.38
C MET A 46 2.70 -0.48 3.11
N ILE A 47 2.97 0.61 2.39
CA ILE A 47 2.23 0.95 1.17
C ILE A 47 2.58 -0.03 0.03
N MET A 48 3.84 -0.44 -0.10
CA MET A 48 4.22 -1.42 -1.13
C MET A 48 3.58 -2.79 -0.87
N SER A 49 3.52 -3.24 0.39
CA SER A 49 2.82 -4.50 0.75
C SER A 49 1.31 -4.40 0.56
N ALA A 50 0.71 -3.25 0.91
CA ALA A 50 -0.70 -2.98 0.64
C ALA A 50 -1.01 -3.02 -0.87
N LYS A 51 -0.14 -2.42 -1.68
CA LYS A 51 -0.25 -2.46 -3.14
C LYS A 51 -0.20 -3.88 -3.66
N GLU A 52 0.76 -4.69 -3.23
CA GLU A 52 0.87 -6.09 -3.66
C GLU A 52 -0.42 -6.88 -3.37
N LEU A 53 -1.00 -6.69 -2.19
CA LEU A 53 -2.28 -7.29 -1.83
C LEU A 53 -3.39 -6.83 -2.79
N LEU A 54 -3.54 -5.52 -2.97
CA LEU A 54 -4.65 -4.93 -3.75
C LEU A 54 -4.54 -5.19 -5.25
N ASP A 55 -3.33 -5.32 -5.79
CA ASP A 55 -3.10 -5.70 -7.18
C ASP A 55 -3.57 -7.16 -7.44
N LYS A 56 -3.44 -8.06 -6.44
CA LYS A 56 -3.84 -9.47 -6.54
C LYS A 56 -5.30 -9.70 -6.13
N ASN A 57 -5.76 -9.01 -5.11
CA ASN A 57 -7.10 -9.10 -4.56
C ASN A 57 -7.63 -7.68 -4.28
N PRO A 58 -8.38 -7.08 -5.21
CA PRO A 58 -8.95 -5.74 -5.05
C PRO A 58 -9.99 -5.62 -3.94
N VAL A 59 -10.53 -6.74 -3.43
CA VAL A 59 -11.56 -6.78 -2.38
C VAL A 59 -11.09 -7.68 -1.23
N PRO A 60 -9.98 -7.33 -0.54
CA PRO A 60 -9.44 -8.17 0.51
C PRO A 60 -10.34 -8.14 1.76
N SER A 61 -10.38 -9.25 2.47
CA SER A 61 -10.93 -9.32 3.81
C SER A 61 -10.07 -8.58 4.83
N LEU A 62 -10.63 -8.31 6.01
CA LEU A 62 -9.90 -7.73 7.14
C LEU A 62 -8.68 -8.58 7.52
N GLN A 63 -8.81 -9.91 7.44
CA GLN A 63 -7.74 -10.83 7.80
C GLN A 63 -6.60 -10.79 6.79
N GLU A 64 -6.90 -10.80 5.49
CA GLU A 64 -5.88 -10.65 4.44
C GLU A 64 -5.16 -9.29 4.53
N ALA A 65 -5.87 -8.22 4.85
CA ALA A 65 -5.27 -6.90 5.07
C ALA A 65 -4.26 -6.93 6.24
N LYS A 66 -4.60 -7.59 7.36
CA LYS A 66 -3.68 -7.78 8.49
C LYS A 66 -2.47 -8.64 8.11
N GLU A 67 -2.70 -9.73 7.38
CA GLU A 67 -1.65 -10.67 6.98
C GLU A 67 -0.63 -10.02 6.03
N SER A 68 -1.10 -9.19 5.09
CA SER A 68 -0.25 -8.51 4.10
C SER A 68 0.84 -7.63 4.71
N ILE A 69 0.65 -7.15 5.95
CA ILE A 69 1.59 -6.26 6.62
C ILE A 69 2.40 -6.93 7.74
N THR A 70 2.25 -8.23 7.96
CA THR A 70 2.96 -8.95 9.04
C THR A 70 4.49 -8.86 8.93
N GLY A 71 5.03 -8.71 7.72
CA GLY A 71 6.46 -8.48 7.47
C GLY A 71 6.93 -7.02 7.68
N ASN A 72 6.02 -6.09 7.97
CA ASN A 72 6.31 -4.67 8.13
C ASN A 72 6.08 -4.25 9.58
N LEU A 73 7.14 -3.85 10.27
CA LEU A 73 7.05 -3.41 11.66
C LEU A 73 6.73 -1.92 11.74
N CYS A 74 5.72 -1.57 12.54
CA CYS A 74 5.41 -0.19 12.89
C CYS A 74 5.47 0.01 14.40
N ARG A 75 6.17 1.05 14.84
CA ARG A 75 6.29 1.38 16.27
C ARG A 75 5.32 2.45 16.74
N CYS A 76 4.75 3.22 15.82
CA CYS A 76 4.05 4.47 16.16
C CYS A 76 2.52 4.35 16.11
N THR A 77 1.95 3.65 15.13
CA THR A 77 0.51 3.74 14.82
C THR A 77 -0.37 2.69 15.50
N GLY A 78 0.19 1.58 15.97
CA GLY A 78 -0.59 0.46 16.52
C GLY A 78 -1.33 -0.39 15.46
N TYR A 79 -0.98 -0.27 14.18
CA TYR A 79 -1.47 -1.08 13.03
C TYR A 79 -2.94 -0.90 12.63
N GLU A 80 -3.87 -0.61 13.54
CA GLU A 80 -5.31 -0.50 13.19
C GLU A 80 -5.57 0.49 12.05
N LYS A 81 -4.95 1.69 12.11
CA LYS A 81 -5.07 2.70 11.05
C LYS A 81 -4.46 2.27 9.72
N ILE A 82 -3.44 1.42 9.74
CA ILE A 82 -2.83 0.87 8.51
C ILE A 82 -3.79 -0.10 7.84
N VAL A 83 -4.42 -0.98 8.62
CA VAL A 83 -5.44 -1.92 8.11
C VAL A 83 -6.66 -1.16 7.59
N GLU A 84 -7.11 -0.12 8.30
CA GLU A 84 -8.17 0.78 7.85
C GLU A 84 -7.82 1.43 6.50
N ALA A 85 -6.58 1.90 6.34
CA ALA A 85 -6.11 2.51 5.09
C ALA A 85 -6.14 1.54 3.91
N ILE A 86 -5.75 0.27 4.13
CA ILE A 86 -5.77 -0.77 3.08
C ILE A 86 -7.21 -1.00 2.59
N LEU A 87 -8.15 -1.16 3.53
CA LEU A 87 -9.56 -1.39 3.20
C LEU A 87 -10.21 -0.15 2.57
N LEU A 88 -9.81 1.06 2.97
CA LEU A 88 -10.24 2.30 2.31
C LEU A 88 -9.70 2.38 0.88
N ALA A 89 -8.42 2.09 0.67
CA ALA A 89 -7.80 2.07 -0.66
C ALA A 89 -8.51 1.11 -1.61
N SER A 90 -8.86 -0.10 -1.14
CA SER A 90 -9.69 -1.06 -1.88
C SER A 90 -11.00 -0.42 -2.39
N LYS A 91 -11.73 0.26 -1.50
CA LYS A 91 -12.99 0.93 -1.86
C LYS A 91 -12.79 2.02 -2.92
N ILE A 92 -11.75 2.85 -2.77
CA ILE A 92 -11.44 3.92 -3.74
C ILE A 92 -11.12 3.33 -5.11
N LEU A 93 -10.28 2.28 -5.17
CA LEU A 93 -9.90 1.64 -6.43
C LEU A 93 -11.09 1.05 -7.17
N ILE A 94 -12.02 0.39 -6.44
CA ILE A 94 -13.24 -0.18 -7.03
C ILE A 94 -14.17 0.92 -7.56
N GLN A 95 -14.26 2.06 -6.86
CA GLN A 95 -15.06 3.20 -7.31
C GLN A 95 -14.50 3.78 -8.61
N ASN A 96 -13.18 4.02 -8.67
CA ASN A 96 -12.53 4.56 -9.86
C ASN A 96 -12.67 3.63 -11.09
N GLN A 97 -12.65 2.31 -10.90
CA GLN A 97 -12.87 1.34 -11.99
C GLN A 97 -14.29 1.41 -12.57
N LYS A 98 -15.29 1.69 -11.73
CA LYS A 98 -16.70 1.83 -12.16
C LYS A 98 -16.97 3.13 -12.91
N GLU A 99 -16.22 4.19 -12.63
CA GLU A 99 -16.38 5.49 -13.31
C GLU A 99 -15.78 5.50 -14.73
N ILE A 100 -14.91 4.52 -15.05
CA ILE A 100 -14.22 4.39 -16.34
C ILE A 100 -14.89 3.34 -17.25
N SER A 101 -15.80 2.52 -16.70
CA SER A 101 -16.58 1.50 -17.43
C SER A 101 -17.94 2.04 -17.89
#